data_AF-A0A960IP73-F1
#
_entry.id   AF-A0A960IP73-F1
#
_cell.length_a   1.000
_cell.length_b   1.000
_cell.length_c   1.000
_cell.angle_alpha   90.00
_cell.angle_beta   90.00
_cell.angle_gamma   90.00
#
_symmetry.space_group_name_H-M   'P 1'
#
loop_
_entity.id
_entity.type
_entity.pdbx_description
1 polymer ?
#
loop_
_entity_poly.entity_id
_entity_poly.type
_entity_poly.pdbx_seq_one_letter_code
_entity_poly.pdbx_strand_id
1 'polypeptide(L)'
;RFGFPAGRAPRDPGSPGRRLDRLDDPIRFNRSDIASFSPLAGATPGTVYLTDGERRLVAVRVTGRTGRVRILAYDVATETWR
;
A
#
# COMPACT_ATOMS: atom_id res chain seq x y z
N ARG A 1 -10.65 6.88 -2.33
CA ARG A 1 -9.70 7.79 -3.02
C ARG A 1 -8.27 7.34 -2.72
N PHE A 2 -7.29 7.72 -3.55
CA PHE A 2 -5.88 7.56 -3.17
C PHE A 2 -5.57 8.44 -1.95
N GLY A 3 -4.87 7.90 -0.96
CA GLY A 3 -4.50 8.65 0.24
C GLY A 3 -4.52 7.81 1.51
N PHE A 4 -4.43 8.53 2.63
CA PHE A 4 -4.47 7.99 3.98
C PHE A 4 -5.56 8.69 4.79
N PRO A 5 -6.20 8.00 5.75
CA PRO A 5 -7.10 8.64 6.69
C PRO A 5 -6.33 9.64 7.58
N ALA A 6 -7.04 10.62 8.11
CA ALA A 6 -6.46 11.55 9.07
C ALA A 6 -6.01 10.84 10.37
N GLY A 7 -5.04 11.43 11.06
CA GLY A 7 -4.54 10.93 12.33
C GLY A 7 -3.16 10.29 12.23
N ARG A 8 -2.93 9.26 13.04
CA ARG A 8 -1.61 8.64 13.18
C ARG A 8 -1.24 7.88 11.91
N ALA A 9 -0.01 8.07 11.44
CA ALA A 9 0.53 7.31 10.31
C ALA A 9 0.38 5.79 10.54
N PRO A 10 -0.16 5.03 9.57
CA PRO A 10 -0.34 3.58 9.70
C PRO A 10 1.03 2.86 9.73
N ARG A 11 1.04 1.63 10.24
CA ARG A 11 2.23 0.77 10.16
C ARG A 11 2.51 0.37 8.72
N ASP A 12 3.77 0.15 8.38
CA ASP A 12 4.16 -0.28 7.03
C ASP A 12 3.74 -1.74 6.81
N PRO A 13 2.94 -2.07 5.77
CA PRO A 13 2.52 -3.45 5.49
C PRO A 13 3.66 -4.39 5.07
N GLY A 14 4.80 -3.86 4.62
CA GLY A 14 6.03 -4.61 4.35
C GLY A 14 7.01 -4.65 5.53
N SER A 15 6.85 -3.77 6.52
CA SER A 15 7.70 -3.70 7.71
C SER A 15 6.91 -3.23 8.94
N PRO A 16 6.06 -4.07 9.55
CA PRO A 16 5.11 -3.65 10.59
C PRO A 16 5.72 -2.97 11.82
N GLY A 17 7.02 -3.16 12.08
CA GLY A 17 7.74 -2.44 13.13
C GLY A 17 7.91 -0.93 12.86
N ARG A 18 7.72 -0.50 11.60
CA ARG A 18 7.87 0.90 11.16
C ARG A 18 6.51 1.50 10.78
N ARG A 19 6.44 2.83 10.79
CA ARG A 19 5.30 3.58 10.25
C ARG A 19 5.67 4.12 8.87
N LEU A 20 4.64 4.34 8.06
CA LEU A 20 4.81 5.10 6.84
C LEU A 20 5.16 6.55 7.19
N ASP A 21 6.12 7.10 6.49
CA ASP A 21 6.67 8.45 6.67
C ASP A 21 6.23 9.44 5.59
N ARG A 22 5.88 8.94 4.39
CA ARG A 22 5.48 9.76 3.22
C ARG A 22 3.96 9.73 2.93
N LEU A 23 3.13 10.35 3.77
CA LEU A 23 1.66 10.26 3.64
C LEU A 23 1.05 11.13 2.52
N ASP A 24 1.84 12.02 1.93
CA ASP A 24 1.50 12.82 0.75
C ASP A 24 1.52 12.01 -0.55
N ASP A 25 2.16 10.84 -0.55
CA ASP A 25 2.22 9.92 -1.69
C ASP A 25 1.58 8.56 -1.40
N PRO A 26 0.37 8.33 -1.92
CA PRO A 26 -0.33 7.06 -1.82
C PRO A 26 -0.02 6.05 -2.94
N ILE A 27 0.73 6.39 -3.99
CA ILE A 27 1.00 5.51 -5.14
C ILE A 27 2.50 5.27 -5.25
N ARG A 28 2.98 4.10 -4.83
CA ARG A 28 4.42 3.84 -4.69
C ARG A 28 4.89 2.68 -5.54
N PHE A 29 5.39 2.95 -6.74
CA PHE A 29 6.01 1.97 -7.62
C PHE A 29 7.44 2.37 -7.96
N ASN A 30 8.39 1.96 -7.11
CA ASN A 30 9.79 2.40 -7.17
C ASN A 30 9.92 3.94 -7.12
N ARG A 31 10.36 4.57 -8.21
CA ARG A 31 10.52 6.02 -8.36
C ARG A 31 9.39 6.65 -9.20
N SER A 32 8.27 5.95 -9.36
CA SER A 32 7.16 6.31 -10.23
C SER A 32 5.82 5.93 -9.59
N ASP A 33 4.74 6.41 -10.21
CA ASP A 33 3.36 6.10 -9.86
C ASP A 33 2.74 5.09 -10.86
N ILE A 34 3.59 4.46 -11.68
CA ILE A 34 3.19 3.50 -12.72
C ILE A 34 3.63 2.09 -12.37
N ALA A 35 2.69 1.15 -12.44
CA ALA A 35 2.95 -0.27 -12.44
C ALA A 35 2.91 -0.84 -13.87
N SER A 36 3.94 -1.58 -14.27
CA SER A 36 3.96 -2.32 -15.52
C SER A 36 3.97 -3.81 -15.22
N PHE A 37 3.27 -4.60 -16.04
CA PHE A 37 3.17 -6.05 -15.91
C PHE A 37 3.74 -6.70 -17.16
N SER A 38 4.52 -7.77 -16.97
CA SER A 38 5.07 -8.53 -18.09
C SER A 38 4.09 -9.63 -18.52
N PRO A 39 4.05 -10.00 -19.82
CA PRO A 39 3.24 -11.11 -20.30
C PRO A 39 3.63 -12.48 -19.70
N LEU A 40 4.89 -12.64 -19.29
CA LEU A 40 5.49 -13.92 -18.86
C LEU A 40 5.52 -14.09 -17.32
N ALA A 41 4.84 -13.21 -16.60
CA ALA A 41 4.87 -12.98 -15.15
C ALA A 41 5.86 -11.90 -14.68
N GLY A 42 5.52 -11.33 -13.53
CA GLY A 42 6.26 -10.24 -12.91
C GLY A 42 5.65 -8.87 -13.18
N ALA A 43 5.98 -7.91 -12.32
CA ALA A 43 5.48 -6.56 -12.36
C ALA A 43 6.45 -5.58 -11.67
N THR A 44 6.21 -4.28 -11.85
CA THR A 44 6.81 -3.28 -10.97
C THR A 44 6.32 -3.53 -9.53
N PRO A 45 7.21 -3.85 -8.57
CA PRO A 45 6.80 -4.01 -7.19
C PRO A 45 6.36 -2.65 -6.63
N GLY A 46 5.33 -2.67 -5.78
CA GLY A 46 4.84 -1.43 -5.20
C GLY A 46 3.57 -1.59 -4.42
N THR A 47 3.08 -0.46 -3.91
CA THR A 47 1.87 -0.38 -3.10
C THR A 47 1.06 0.85 -3.45
N VAL A 48 -0.25 0.67 -3.58
CA VAL A 48 -1.24 1.73 -3.66
C VAL A 48 -2.02 1.77 -2.36
N TYR A 49 -2.22 2.96 -1.80
CA TYR A 49 -3.01 3.18 -0.60
C TYR A 49 -4.34 3.86 -0.95
N LEU A 50 -5.43 3.24 -0.51
CA LEU A 50 -6.79 3.72 -0.71
C LEU A 50 -7.47 3.96 0.63
N THR A 51 -8.19 5.07 0.72
CA THR A 51 -8.96 5.43 1.90
C THR A 51 -10.35 5.94 1.54
N ASP A 52 -11.30 5.78 2.47
CA ASP A 52 -12.58 6.51 2.45
C ASP A 52 -12.42 7.96 2.94
N GLY A 53 -11.28 8.28 3.56
CA GLY A 53 -10.97 9.59 4.13
C GLY A 53 -11.26 9.74 5.59
N GLU A 54 -11.83 8.72 6.23
CA GLU A 54 -12.17 8.73 7.63
C GLU A 54 -11.39 7.65 8.37
N ARG A 55 -11.79 6.38 8.24
CA ARG A 55 -11.28 5.28 9.07
C ARG A 55 -10.84 4.07 8.28
N ARG A 56 -11.26 3.93 7.02
CA ARG A 56 -10.87 2.78 6.20
C ARG A 56 -9.59 3.10 5.46
N LEU A 57 -8.66 2.16 5.53
CA LEU A 57 -7.41 2.19 4.78
C LEU A 57 -7.16 0.78 4.22
N VAL A 58 -6.78 0.73 2.95
CA VAL A 58 -6.44 -0.48 2.23
C VAL A 58 -5.11 -0.28 1.52
N ALA A 59 -4.24 -1.28 1.56
CA ALA A 59 -3.01 -1.35 0.79
C ALA A 59 -3.15 -2.42 -0.30
N VAL A 60 -3.07 -2.00 -1.56
CA VAL A 60 -3.01 -2.89 -2.72
C VAL A 60 -1.55 -3.06 -3.10
N ARG A 61 -1.00 -4.24 -2.83
CA ARG A 61 0.42 -4.56 -2.97
C ARG A 61 0.67 -5.45 -4.18
N VAL A 62 1.68 -5.10 -4.96
CA VAL A 62 2.14 -5.88 -6.10
C VAL A 62 3.49 -6.51 -5.77
N THR A 63 3.57 -7.84 -5.83
CA THR A 63 4.83 -8.58 -5.69
C THR A 63 5.55 -8.62 -7.03
N GLY A 64 6.73 -7.99 -7.11
CA GLY A 64 7.40 -7.81 -8.40
C GLY A 64 7.78 -9.10 -9.13
N ARG A 65 8.23 -10.14 -8.42
CA ARG A 65 8.66 -11.41 -9.05
C ARG A 65 7.51 -12.19 -9.71
N THR A 66 6.30 -12.09 -9.18
CA THR A 66 5.16 -12.91 -9.62
C THR A 66 4.03 -12.11 -10.24
N GLY A 67 4.06 -10.78 -10.12
CA GLY A 67 2.92 -9.92 -10.45
C GLY A 67 1.71 -10.10 -9.53
N ARG A 68 1.82 -10.91 -8.46
CA ARG A 68 0.71 -11.18 -7.56
C ARG A 68 0.26 -9.89 -6.88
N VAL A 69 -1.04 -9.63 -6.96
CA VAL A 69 -1.71 -8.55 -6.24
C VAL A 69 -2.29 -9.08 -4.94
N ARG A 70 -2.06 -8.37 -3.83
CA ARG A 70 -2.70 -8.60 -2.53
C ARG A 70 -3.38 -7.34 -2.07
N ILE A 71 -4.57 -7.47 -1.50
CA ILE A 71 -5.33 -6.38 -0.91
C ILE A 71 -5.32 -6.62 0.59
N LEU A 72 -4.80 -5.65 1.35
CA LEU A 72 -4.73 -5.71 2.81
C LEU A 72 -5.55 -4.59 3.40
N ALA A 73 -6.47 -4.88 4.32
CA ALA A 73 -7.20 -3.88 5.09
C ALA A 73 -6.43 -3.55 6.37
N TYR A 74 -6.37 -2.26 6.71
CA TYR A 74 -5.76 -1.81 7.96
C TYR A 74 -6.81 -1.77 9.08
N ASP A 75 -6.54 -2.49 10.15
CA ASP A 75 -7.29 -2.43 11.39
C ASP A 75 -6.66 -1.36 12.29
N VAL A 76 -7.36 -0.24 12.46
CA VAL A 76 -6.87 0.93 13.23
C VAL A 76 -6.76 0.62 14.73
N ALA A 77 -7.64 -0.24 15.26
CA ALA A 77 -7.68 -0.55 16.69
C ALA A 77 -6.48 -1.40 17.12
N THR A 78 -6.06 -2.33 16.27
CA THR A 78 -4.93 -3.24 16.52
C THR A 78 -3.64 -2.81 15.83
N GLU A 79 -3.70 -1.80 14.95
CA GLU A 79 -2.62 -1.36 14.07
C GLU A 79 -2.05 -2.49 13.18
N THR A 80 -2.90 -3.41 12.71
CA THR A 80 -2.49 -4.56 11.89
C THR A 80 -3.06 -4.53 10.48
N TRP A 81 -2.37 -5.19 9.55
CA TRP A 81 -2.85 -5.43 8.18
C TRP A 81 -3.38 -6.85 8.05
N ARG A 82 -4.56 -7.01 7.45
CA ARG A 82 -5.21 -8.31 7.22
C ARG A 82 -5.62 -8.49 5.77
#